data_AF-A0A9J6GEP1-F1
#
_entry.id   AF-A0A9J6GEP1-F1
#
_cell.length_a   1.000
_cell.length_b   1.000
_cell.length_c   1.000
_cell.angle_alpha   90.00
_cell.angle_beta   90.00
_cell.angle_gamma   90.00
#
_symmetry.space_group_name_H-M   'P 1'
#
loop_
_entity.id
_entity.type
_entity.pdbx_description
1 polymer ?
#
loop_
_entity_poly.entity_id
_entity_poly.type
_entity_poly.pdbx_seq_one_letter_code
_entity_poly.pdbx_strand_id
1 'polypeptide(L)'
;MKVLRKGQVPANQTTLILRPREGFTLADFRPAALTIAIRNVANLLPSEANATYITIHQHQNIAVIKTLQKTAAAKITRTSSIYIANETRKVCVYEMPAEDSCKGVVHGIDAGTPTSELMANLFAPGIEIINARMMGRSETAIITFRGTYIPPYVLFYMAKYRCKPHKPKAQFYNTRYCIGHRADVCPQAGWLPQVQEMRSSSMNLTSSMSAT
;
A
#
# COMPACT_ATOMS: atom_id res chain seq x y z
N MET A 1 -20.93 -16.93 -27.42
CA MET A 1 -20.17 -16.53 -26.21
C MET A 1 -18.91 -15.81 -26.64
N LYS A 2 -18.73 -14.53 -26.25
CA LYS A 2 -17.56 -13.73 -26.66
C LYS A 2 -16.43 -13.96 -25.66
N VAL A 3 -15.37 -14.64 -26.08
CA VAL A 3 -14.17 -14.85 -25.28
C VAL A 3 -13.49 -13.49 -25.06
N LEU A 4 -13.44 -13.03 -23.81
CA LEU A 4 -12.74 -11.80 -23.45
C LEU A 4 -11.22 -12.00 -23.65
N ARG A 5 -10.63 -11.20 -24.54
CA ARG A 5 -9.18 -11.19 -24.77
C ARG A 5 -8.44 -10.62 -23.55
N LYS A 6 -7.25 -11.18 -23.29
CA LYS A 6 -6.28 -10.74 -22.28
C LYS A 6 -5.94 -9.26 -22.53
N GLY A 7 -6.29 -8.37 -21.59
CA GLY A 7 -5.84 -6.98 -21.59
C GLY A 7 -6.91 -5.89 -21.77
N GLN A 8 -8.19 -6.23 -21.92
CA GLN A 8 -9.26 -5.21 -21.96
C GLN A 8 -10.03 -5.24 -20.64
N VAL A 9 -9.68 -4.33 -19.73
CA VAL A 9 -10.44 -4.08 -18.50
C VAL A 9 -11.77 -3.44 -18.90
N PRO A 10 -12.93 -4.02 -18.53
CA PRO A 10 -14.22 -3.38 -18.79
C PRO A 10 -14.27 -2.03 -18.06
N ALA A 11 -14.77 -0.99 -18.73
CA ALA A 11 -14.78 0.40 -18.22
C ALA A 11 -15.46 0.62 -16.85
N ASN A 12 -16.19 -0.38 -16.33
CA ASN A 12 -16.86 -0.35 -15.03
C ASN A 12 -16.28 -1.35 -14.01
N GLN A 13 -15.03 -1.79 -14.17
CA GLN A 13 -14.40 -2.71 -13.23
C GLN A 13 -13.66 -1.96 -12.12
N THR A 14 -14.11 -2.13 -10.88
CA THR A 14 -13.37 -1.67 -9.69
C THR A 14 -12.21 -2.63 -9.42
N THR A 15 -11.01 -2.08 -9.26
CA THR A 15 -9.83 -2.84 -8.83
C THR A 15 -9.51 -2.46 -7.39
N LEU A 16 -9.45 -3.44 -6.49
CA LEU A 16 -9.00 -3.29 -5.12
C LEU A 16 -7.64 -3.97 -4.94
N ILE A 17 -6.84 -3.45 -4.03
CA ILE A 17 -5.60 -4.06 -3.58
C ILE A 17 -5.75 -4.44 -2.13
N LEU A 18 -5.56 -5.72 -1.84
CA LEU A 18 -5.43 -6.24 -0.48
C LEU A 18 -3.95 -6.40 -0.14
N ARG A 19 -3.59 -5.88 1.04
CA ARG A 19 -2.25 -5.95 1.60
C ARG A 19 -2.28 -6.65 2.95
N PRO A 20 -1.52 -7.74 3.13
CA PRO A 20 -1.24 -8.33 4.43
C PRO A 20 -0.57 -7.32 5.38
N ARG A 21 -0.79 -7.50 6.68
CA ARG A 21 -0.12 -6.78 7.77
C ARG A 21 0.57 -7.76 8.71
N GLU A 22 1.44 -7.24 9.58
CA GLU A 22 2.01 -7.99 10.71
C GLU A 22 2.72 -9.29 10.31
N GLY A 23 3.45 -9.28 9.19
CA GLY A 23 4.21 -10.44 8.73
C GLY A 23 3.36 -11.55 8.10
N PHE A 24 2.08 -11.30 7.82
CA PHE A 24 1.25 -12.27 7.11
C PHE A 24 1.74 -12.43 5.65
N THR A 25 1.96 -13.68 5.24
CA THR A 25 2.52 -14.04 3.93
C THR A 25 1.48 -14.77 3.09
N LEU A 26 1.15 -14.21 1.93
CA LEU A 26 0.21 -14.84 0.99
C LEU A 26 0.81 -16.06 0.27
N ALA A 27 2.14 -16.17 0.22
CA ALA A 27 2.82 -17.29 -0.43
C ALA A 27 2.62 -18.63 0.32
N ASP A 28 2.34 -18.58 1.62
CA ASP A 28 2.18 -19.77 2.47
C ASP A 28 0.84 -20.50 2.20
N PHE A 29 -0.07 -19.87 1.46
CA PHE A 29 -1.42 -20.35 1.25
C PHE A 29 -1.71 -20.58 -0.23
N ARG A 30 -2.52 -21.62 -0.51
CA ARG A 30 -3.06 -21.83 -1.85
C ARG A 30 -3.97 -20.67 -2.24
N PRO A 31 -3.92 -20.17 -3.49
CA PRO A 31 -4.77 -19.07 -3.95
C PRO A 31 -6.27 -19.29 -3.71
N ALA A 32 -6.74 -20.54 -3.84
CA ALA A 32 -8.13 -20.90 -3.56
C ALA A 32 -8.52 -20.68 -2.10
N ALA A 33 -7.67 -21.06 -1.14
CA ALA A 33 -7.93 -20.89 0.28
C ALA A 33 -8.00 -19.40 0.66
N LEU A 34 -7.08 -18.58 0.13
CA LEU A 34 -7.10 -17.12 0.29
C LEU A 34 -8.36 -16.50 -0.31
N THR A 35 -8.74 -16.94 -1.50
CA THR A 35 -9.95 -16.45 -2.19
C THR A 35 -11.20 -16.77 -1.38
N ILE A 36 -11.32 -17.99 -0.83
CA ILE A 36 -12.44 -18.39 0.04
C ILE A 36 -12.45 -17.54 1.31
N ALA A 37 -11.30 -17.37 1.98
CA ALA A 37 -11.19 -16.57 3.20
C ALA A 37 -11.63 -15.11 2.98
N ILE A 38 -11.18 -14.48 1.89
CA ILE A 38 -11.55 -13.10 1.54
C ILE A 38 -13.06 -13.00 1.25
N ARG A 39 -13.61 -13.94 0.47
CA ARG A 39 -15.04 -13.94 0.11
C ARG A 39 -15.94 -14.13 1.32
N ASN A 40 -15.55 -15.04 2.23
CA ASN A 40 -16.29 -15.34 3.44
C ASN A 40 -16.31 -14.15 4.38
N VAL A 41 -15.16 -13.53 4.67
CA VAL A 41 -15.12 -12.37 5.57
C VAL A 41 -15.84 -11.15 5.00
N ALA A 42 -15.75 -10.93 3.68
CA ALA A 42 -16.50 -9.88 3.02
C ALA A 42 -18.02 -10.17 2.92
N ASN A 43 -18.49 -11.37 3.31
CA ASN A 43 -19.88 -11.80 3.18
C ASN A 43 -20.42 -11.55 1.76
N LEU A 44 -19.66 -11.99 0.75
CA LEU A 44 -20.09 -11.87 -0.64
C LEU A 44 -21.22 -12.85 -0.93
N LEU A 45 -22.27 -12.34 -1.56
CA LEU A 45 -23.33 -13.16 -2.12
C LEU A 45 -22.78 -14.02 -3.27
N PRO A 46 -23.41 -15.16 -3.62
CA PRO A 46 -22.95 -15.98 -4.75
C PRO A 46 -22.81 -15.20 -6.06
N SER A 47 -23.72 -14.27 -6.34
CA SER A 47 -23.67 -13.39 -7.52
C SER A 47 -22.46 -12.44 -7.47
N GLU A 48 -22.17 -11.86 -6.31
CA GLU A 48 -21.01 -10.98 -6.07
C GLU A 48 -19.69 -11.76 -6.20
N ALA A 49 -19.63 -12.95 -5.62
CA ALA A 49 -18.45 -13.82 -5.67
C ALA A 49 -18.12 -14.26 -7.10
N ASN A 50 -19.14 -14.61 -7.89
CA ASN A 50 -18.97 -15.01 -9.30
C ASN A 50 -18.53 -13.84 -10.20
N ALA A 51 -18.89 -12.61 -9.84
CA ALA A 51 -18.44 -11.40 -10.53
C ALA A 51 -17.10 -10.83 -10.00
N THR A 52 -16.47 -11.51 -9.04
CA THR A 52 -15.24 -11.05 -8.37
C THR A 52 -14.08 -12.01 -8.62
N TYR A 53 -13.05 -11.48 -9.26
CA TYR A 53 -11.81 -12.17 -9.59
C TYR A 53 -10.71 -11.75 -8.62
N ILE A 54 -9.97 -12.70 -8.06
CA ILE A 54 -8.88 -12.45 -7.11
C ILE A 54 -7.59 -13.08 -7.66
N THR A 55 -6.55 -12.27 -7.80
CA THR A 55 -5.22 -12.69 -8.23
C THR A 55 -4.23 -12.46 -7.09
N ILE A 56 -3.51 -13.53 -6.70
CA ILE A 56 -2.49 -13.45 -5.65
C ILE A 56 -1.12 -13.20 -6.29
N HIS A 57 -0.47 -12.11 -5.91
CA HIS A 57 0.90 -11.78 -6.33
C HIS A 57 1.86 -12.10 -5.18
N GLN A 58 2.31 -13.34 -5.13
CA GLN A 58 3.13 -13.87 -4.02
C GLN A 58 4.43 -13.08 -3.83
N HIS A 59 5.14 -12.75 -4.91
CA HIS A 59 6.40 -11.98 -4.83
C HIS A 59 6.22 -10.58 -4.25
N GLN A 60 5.09 -9.93 -4.54
CA GLN A 60 4.77 -8.59 -4.03
C GLN A 60 4.06 -8.64 -2.67
N ASN A 61 3.71 -9.84 -2.20
CA ASN A 61 2.87 -10.09 -1.05
C ASN A 61 1.59 -9.24 -1.07
N ILE A 62 0.90 -9.19 -2.21
CA ILE A 62 -0.40 -8.50 -2.36
C ILE A 62 -1.42 -9.40 -3.08
N ALA A 63 -2.70 -9.09 -2.89
CA ALA A 63 -3.76 -9.64 -3.73
C ALA A 63 -4.45 -8.50 -4.50
N VAL A 64 -4.65 -8.71 -5.80
CA VAL A 64 -5.39 -7.81 -6.67
C VAL A 64 -6.78 -8.40 -6.85
N ILE A 65 -7.80 -7.63 -6.47
CA ILE A 65 -9.19 -8.04 -6.52
C ILE A 65 -9.87 -7.17 -7.56
N LYS A 66 -10.57 -7.78 -8.52
CA LYS A 66 -11.31 -7.04 -9.54
C LYS A 66 -12.77 -7.46 -9.53
N THR A 67 -13.68 -6.50 -9.51
CA THR A 67 -15.12 -6.78 -9.49
C THR A 67 -15.89 -5.77 -10.34
N LEU A 68 -16.97 -6.23 -10.95
CA LEU A 68 -17.93 -5.37 -11.65
C LEU A 68 -19.06 -4.89 -10.72
N GLN A 69 -19.12 -5.42 -9.49
CA GLN A 69 -20.19 -5.09 -8.54
C GLN A 69 -19.68 -4.12 -7.48
N LYS A 70 -20.26 -2.91 -7.47
CA LYS A 70 -19.94 -1.87 -6.48
C LYS A 70 -20.22 -2.32 -5.04
N THR A 71 -21.26 -3.14 -4.84
CA THR A 71 -21.59 -3.71 -3.53
C THR A 71 -20.49 -4.64 -3.01
N ALA A 72 -19.98 -5.52 -3.88
CA ALA A 72 -18.83 -6.38 -3.57
C ALA A 72 -17.59 -5.53 -3.26
N ALA A 73 -17.32 -4.50 -4.05
CA ALA A 73 -16.18 -3.61 -3.82
C ALA A 73 -16.25 -2.94 -2.43
N ALA A 74 -17.43 -2.41 -2.07
CA ALA A 74 -17.65 -1.78 -0.77
C ALA A 74 -17.48 -2.76 0.41
N LYS A 75 -18.00 -3.99 0.28
CA LYS A 75 -17.86 -5.04 1.29
C LYS A 75 -16.39 -5.44 1.51
N ILE A 76 -15.66 -5.70 0.42
CA ILE A 76 -14.27 -6.13 0.47
C ILE A 76 -13.38 -4.99 1.02
N THR A 77 -13.65 -3.73 0.65
CA THR A 77 -12.90 -2.57 1.15
C THR A 77 -12.99 -2.40 2.66
N ARG A 78 -14.10 -2.81 3.29
CA ARG A 78 -14.29 -2.76 4.74
C ARG A 78 -13.55 -3.87 5.49
N THR A 79 -12.94 -4.83 4.78
CA THR A 79 -12.25 -5.97 5.39
C THR A 79 -10.90 -5.53 5.96
N SER A 80 -10.73 -5.68 7.28
CA SER A 80 -9.50 -5.37 8.02
C SER A 80 -8.75 -6.62 8.52
N SER A 81 -9.36 -7.79 8.42
CA SER A 81 -8.76 -9.08 8.78
C SER A 81 -9.35 -10.19 7.93
N ILE A 82 -8.65 -11.31 7.79
CA ILE A 82 -9.17 -12.55 7.21
C ILE A 82 -8.91 -13.71 8.16
N TYR A 83 -9.82 -14.69 8.17
CA TYR A 83 -9.65 -15.92 8.95
C TYR A 83 -9.14 -17.03 8.03
N ILE A 84 -7.94 -17.55 8.29
CA ILE A 84 -7.31 -18.61 7.48
C ILE A 84 -6.38 -19.47 8.34
N ALA A 85 -6.37 -20.78 8.10
CA ALA A 85 -5.63 -21.77 8.90
C ALA A 85 -5.84 -21.61 10.41
N ASN A 86 -7.10 -21.45 10.82
CA ASN A 86 -7.53 -21.28 12.20
C ASN A 86 -6.99 -20.04 12.92
N GLU A 87 -6.53 -19.04 12.17
CA GLU A 87 -6.00 -17.80 12.73
C GLU A 87 -6.56 -16.57 12.02
N THR A 88 -6.74 -15.50 12.79
CA THR A 88 -7.13 -14.18 12.28
C THR A 88 -5.88 -13.42 11.86
N ARG A 89 -5.78 -13.08 10.58
CA ARG A 89 -4.65 -12.36 9.98
C ARG A 89 -5.08 -10.97 9.54
N LYS A 90 -4.36 -9.91 9.95
CA LYS A 90 -4.70 -8.53 9.60
C LYS A 90 -4.38 -8.21 8.14
N VAL A 91 -5.28 -7.47 7.50
CA VAL A 91 -5.14 -7.02 6.12
C VAL A 91 -5.59 -5.56 5.99
N CYS A 92 -5.19 -4.91 4.92
CA CYS A 92 -5.66 -3.58 4.54
C CYS A 92 -6.08 -3.63 3.08
N VAL A 93 -7.34 -3.32 2.82
CA VAL A 93 -7.90 -3.25 1.47
C VAL A 93 -8.13 -1.80 1.10
N TYR A 94 -7.77 -1.42 -0.12
CA TYR A 94 -8.11 -0.11 -0.66
C TYR A 94 -8.40 -0.20 -2.17
N GLU A 95 -9.24 0.70 -2.65
CA GLU A 95 -9.53 0.84 -4.07
C GLU A 95 -8.35 1.46 -4.82
N MET A 96 -7.97 0.81 -5.91
CA MET A 96 -7.03 1.37 -6.86
C MET A 96 -7.76 2.45 -7.67
N PRO A 97 -7.17 3.65 -7.79
CA PRO A 97 -7.68 4.67 -8.69
C PRO A 97 -7.91 4.11 -10.09
N ALA A 98 -8.94 4.60 -10.78
CA ALA A 98 -9.28 4.17 -12.14
C ALA A 98 -8.07 4.29 -13.10
N GLU A 99 -8.08 3.52 -14.19
CA GLU A 99 -6.96 3.46 -15.15
C GLU A 99 -6.63 4.84 -15.75
N ASP A 100 -7.60 5.75 -15.81
CA ASP A 100 -7.45 7.15 -16.17
C ASP A 100 -6.93 8.01 -15.01
N SER A 101 -5.94 7.54 -14.24
CA SER A 101 -5.36 8.34 -13.16
C SER A 101 -3.85 8.48 -13.29
N CYS A 102 -3.35 9.64 -12.89
CA CYS A 102 -1.93 9.92 -12.83
C CYS A 102 -1.53 10.38 -11.42
N LYS A 103 -0.25 10.23 -11.09
CA LYS A 103 0.27 10.54 -9.76
C LYS A 103 1.29 11.66 -9.82
N GLY A 104 1.04 12.72 -9.06
CA GLY A 104 1.99 13.77 -8.79
C GLY A 104 2.63 13.65 -7.41
N VAL A 105 3.73 14.37 -7.23
CA VAL A 105 4.48 14.47 -5.98
C VAL A 105 4.64 15.94 -5.64
N VAL A 106 4.37 16.27 -4.38
CA VAL A 106 4.56 17.59 -3.79
C VAL A 106 5.49 17.46 -2.58
N HIS A 107 6.41 18.39 -2.43
CA HIS A 107 7.36 18.46 -1.31
C HIS A 107 7.05 19.67 -0.41
N GLY A 108 7.50 19.61 0.84
CA GLY A 108 7.36 20.70 1.81
C GLY A 108 6.01 20.71 2.53
N ILE A 109 5.35 19.56 2.61
CA ILE A 109 4.17 19.37 3.47
C ILE A 109 4.63 18.67 4.73
N ASP A 110 4.18 19.13 5.90
CA ASP A 110 4.61 18.60 7.19
C ASP A 110 4.52 17.08 7.26
N ALA A 111 5.59 16.46 7.78
CA ALA A 111 5.64 15.01 7.90
C ALA A 111 4.54 14.53 8.86
N GLY A 112 3.76 13.54 8.42
CA GLY A 112 2.68 12.97 9.21
C GLY A 112 1.32 13.64 9.05
N THR A 113 1.17 14.66 8.18
CA THR A 113 -0.14 15.21 7.82
C THR A 113 -1.12 14.09 7.43
N PRO A 114 -2.29 13.98 8.09
CA PRO A 114 -3.23 12.91 7.82
C PRO A 114 -3.88 13.05 6.44
N THR A 115 -4.24 11.92 5.82
CA THR A 115 -4.93 11.92 4.52
C THR A 115 -6.20 12.76 4.51
N SER A 116 -6.95 12.80 5.62
CA SER A 116 -8.15 13.63 5.74
C SER A 116 -7.84 15.13 5.60
N GLU A 117 -6.75 15.61 6.20
CA GLU A 117 -6.33 17.00 6.13
C GLU A 117 -5.78 17.34 4.75
N LEU A 118 -5.00 16.45 4.14
CA LEU A 118 -4.57 16.58 2.75
C LEU A 118 -5.77 16.73 1.82
N MET A 119 -6.75 15.82 1.92
CA MET A 119 -7.93 15.83 1.06
C MET A 119 -8.82 17.05 1.28
N ALA A 120 -8.88 17.59 2.50
CA ALA A 120 -9.69 18.78 2.80
C ALA A 120 -9.08 20.09 2.29
N ASN A 121 -7.74 20.18 2.26
CA ASN A 121 -7.03 21.44 2.01
C ASN A 121 -6.25 21.47 0.69
N LEU A 122 -6.20 20.36 -0.06
CA LEU A 122 -5.61 20.30 -1.40
C LEU A 122 -6.61 20.72 -2.47
N PHE A 123 -6.14 21.56 -3.38
CA PHE A 123 -6.91 21.98 -4.54
C PHE A 123 -6.03 22.02 -5.79
N ALA A 124 -6.55 21.49 -6.89
CA ALA A 124 -5.93 21.56 -8.21
C ALA A 124 -6.92 22.22 -9.19
N PRO A 125 -6.62 23.41 -9.72
CA PRO A 125 -7.53 24.08 -10.64
C PRO A 125 -7.83 23.22 -11.87
N GLY A 126 -9.13 22.97 -12.12
CA GLY A 126 -9.59 22.23 -13.30
C GLY A 126 -9.29 20.72 -13.30
N ILE A 127 -8.81 20.15 -12.19
CA ILE A 127 -8.45 18.74 -12.09
C ILE A 127 -8.98 18.15 -10.79
N GLU A 128 -9.70 17.03 -10.89
CA GLU A 128 -10.18 16.30 -9.71
C GLU A 128 -9.04 15.56 -9.02
N ILE A 129 -8.91 15.77 -7.70
CA ILE A 129 -8.02 15.00 -6.84
C ILE A 129 -8.79 13.78 -6.31
N ILE A 130 -8.36 12.59 -6.71
CA ILE A 130 -8.97 11.32 -6.31
C ILE A 130 -8.51 10.93 -4.90
N ASN A 131 -7.23 11.13 -4.61
CA ASN A 131 -6.63 10.72 -3.34
C ASN A 131 -5.33 11.47 -3.08
N ALA A 132 -4.99 11.68 -1.81
CA ALA A 132 -3.73 12.26 -1.37
C ALA A 132 -3.23 11.57 -0.10
N ARG A 133 -1.91 11.32 -0.03
CA ARG A 133 -1.28 10.76 1.17
C ARG A 133 0.19 11.13 1.28
N MET A 134 0.69 11.16 2.50
CA MET A 134 2.12 11.30 2.77
C MET A 134 2.92 10.08 2.31
N MET A 135 4.16 10.32 1.89
CA MET A 135 5.13 9.32 1.49
C MET A 135 5.97 8.91 2.69
N GLY A 136 5.44 7.95 3.47
CA GLY A 136 6.12 7.49 4.69
C GLY A 136 6.22 8.62 5.72
N ARG A 137 7.40 8.78 6.33
CA ARG A 137 7.70 9.83 7.32
C ARG A 137 8.38 11.07 6.72
N SER A 138 8.31 11.24 5.41
CA SER A 138 8.92 12.40 4.73
C SER A 138 7.95 13.56 4.62
N GLU A 139 8.47 14.74 4.26
CA GLU A 139 7.69 15.94 3.95
C GLU A 139 7.13 15.94 2.52
N THR A 140 6.87 14.75 1.98
CA THR A 140 6.49 14.57 0.58
C THR A 140 5.13 13.88 0.51
N ALA A 141 4.18 14.48 -0.20
CA ALA A 141 2.88 13.88 -0.48
C ALA A 141 2.82 13.34 -1.91
N ILE A 142 2.12 12.21 -2.09
CA ILE A 142 1.70 11.70 -3.39
C ILE A 142 0.23 12.06 -3.57
N ILE A 143 -0.07 12.71 -4.69
CA ILE A 143 -1.42 13.11 -5.07
C ILE A 143 -1.82 12.29 -6.30
N THR A 144 -3.03 11.75 -6.29
CA THR A 144 -3.61 11.04 -7.43
C THR A 144 -4.67 11.93 -8.05
N PHE A 145 -4.52 12.23 -9.34
CA PHE A 145 -5.43 13.04 -10.11
C PHE A 145 -6.25 12.16 -11.06
N ARG A 146 -7.47 12.59 -11.37
CA ARG A 146 -8.21 12.05 -12.51
C ARG A 146 -7.63 12.60 -13.82
N GLY A 147 -7.58 11.75 -14.83
CA GLY A 147 -6.96 11.98 -16.12
C GLY A 147 -5.47 11.62 -16.16
N THR A 148 -4.87 11.87 -17.32
CA THR A 148 -3.45 11.59 -17.61
C THR A 148 -2.55 12.82 -17.41
N TYR A 149 -3.13 13.96 -17.04
CA TYR A 149 -2.42 15.23 -16.91
C TYR A 149 -2.11 15.56 -15.45
N ILE A 150 -0.85 15.91 -15.19
CA ILE A 150 -0.37 16.35 -13.88
C ILE A 150 -0.22 17.87 -13.92
N PRO A 151 -0.93 18.62 -13.05
CA PRO A 151 -0.79 20.06 -13.02
C PRO A 151 0.62 20.46 -12.57
N PRO A 152 1.18 21.57 -13.07
CA PRO A 152 2.50 22.04 -12.64
C PRO A 152 2.52 22.49 -11.17
N TYR A 153 1.36 22.89 -10.64
CA TYR A 153 1.19 23.33 -9.26
C TYR A 153 -0.13 22.86 -8.68
N VAL A 154 -0.15 22.66 -7.36
CA VAL A 154 -1.36 22.50 -6.57
C VAL A 154 -1.38 23.54 -5.46
N LEU A 155 -2.54 23.79 -4.89
CA LEU A 155 -2.71 24.62 -3.71
C LEU A 155 -2.91 23.73 -2.50
N PHE A 156 -2.14 23.95 -1.43
CA PHE A 156 -2.36 23.35 -0.12
C PHE A 156 -2.48 24.49 0.88
N TYR A 157 -3.62 24.59 1.58
CA TYR A 157 -3.97 25.80 2.37
C TYR A 157 -3.85 27.09 1.56
N MET A 158 -4.24 27.06 0.27
CA MET A 158 -4.10 28.16 -0.71
C MET A 158 -2.66 28.60 -1.01
N ALA A 159 -1.64 27.99 -0.40
CA ALA A 159 -0.25 28.20 -0.76
C ALA A 159 0.12 27.34 -1.98
N LYS A 160 0.93 27.89 -2.88
CA LYS A 160 1.28 27.27 -4.16
C LYS A 160 2.46 26.32 -4.00
N TYR A 161 2.24 25.04 -4.31
CA TYR A 161 3.27 24.01 -4.28
C TYR A 161 3.54 23.46 -5.66
N ARG A 162 4.83 23.23 -5.99
CA ARG A 162 5.23 22.61 -7.25
C ARG A 162 4.88 21.12 -7.23
N CYS A 163 4.16 20.68 -8.25
CA CYS A 163 3.79 19.28 -8.44
C CYS A 163 4.65 18.67 -9.55
N LYS A 164 5.24 17.50 -9.29
CA LYS A 164 6.11 16.78 -10.23
C LYS A 164 5.54 15.40 -10.52
N PRO A 165 5.75 14.84 -11.72
CA PRO A 165 5.35 13.46 -12.01
C PRO A 165 5.96 12.47 -11.01
N HIS A 166 5.12 11.60 -10.44
CA HIS A 166 5.58 10.51 -9.60
C HIS A 166 6.30 9.47 -10.45
N LYS A 167 7.61 9.32 -10.23
CA LYS A 167 8.40 8.25 -10.81
C LYS A 167 8.53 7.13 -9.77
N PRO A 168 7.77 6.02 -9.89
CA PRO A 168 7.89 4.93 -8.95
C PRO A 168 9.31 4.35 -9.03
N LYS A 169 10.03 4.39 -7.91
CA LYS A 169 11.29 3.66 -7.76
C LYS A 169 10.97 2.19 -7.53
N ALA A 170 11.91 1.31 -7.89
CA ALA A 170 11.81 -0.11 -7.59
C ALA A 170 11.50 -0.30 -6.09
N GLN A 171 10.57 -1.20 -5.77
CA GLN A 171 10.24 -1.51 -4.39
C GLN A 171 11.41 -2.26 -3.77
N PHE A 172 12.14 -1.57 -2.90
CA PHE A 172 13.29 -2.07 -2.18
C PHE A 172 13.02 -1.98 -0.68
N TYR A 173 13.12 -3.10 0.02
CA TYR A 173 13.04 -3.12 1.48
C TYR A 173 14.45 -3.02 2.07
N ASN A 174 14.78 -1.84 2.59
CA ASN A 174 16.12 -1.46 3.05
C ASN A 174 16.64 -2.31 4.21
N THR A 175 15.77 -2.73 5.15
CA THR A 175 16.20 -3.49 6.33
C THR A 175 16.77 -4.86 5.96
N ARG A 176 16.37 -5.44 4.83
CA ARG A 176 16.78 -6.81 4.43
C ARG A 176 17.30 -6.94 3.01
N TYR A 177 17.52 -5.82 2.33
CA TYR A 177 18.08 -5.78 0.98
C TYR A 177 17.31 -6.65 -0.03
N CYS A 178 16.01 -6.86 0.17
CA CYS A 178 15.17 -7.66 -0.71
C CYS A 178 14.41 -6.75 -1.69
N ILE A 179 14.38 -7.15 -2.96
CA ILE A 179 13.60 -6.49 -4.02
C ILE A 179 12.25 -7.19 -4.13
N GLY A 180 11.18 -6.43 -4.38
CA GLY A 180 9.91 -6.98 -4.85
C GLY A 180 8.70 -6.70 -3.97
N HIS A 181 8.89 -6.26 -2.72
CA HIS A 181 7.79 -5.91 -1.81
C HIS A 181 8.14 -4.70 -0.94
N ARG A 182 7.13 -4.04 -0.37
CA ARG A 182 7.32 -2.89 0.54
C ARG A 182 7.48 -3.36 1.99
N ALA A 183 8.11 -2.52 2.82
CA ALA A 183 8.25 -2.75 4.26
C ALA A 183 6.92 -3.12 4.95
N ASP A 184 5.83 -2.44 4.57
CA ASP A 184 4.51 -2.59 5.21
C ASP A 184 3.77 -3.89 4.86
N VAL A 185 4.29 -4.65 3.89
CA VAL A 185 3.80 -5.97 3.48
C VAL A 185 4.93 -7.01 3.57
N CYS A 186 5.97 -6.74 4.36
CA CYS A 186 7.09 -7.68 4.48
C CYS A 186 6.62 -8.97 5.15
N PRO A 187 6.77 -10.14 4.50
CA PRO A 187 6.32 -11.44 5.03
C PRO A 187 7.04 -11.89 6.32
N GLN A 188 8.03 -11.15 6.79
CA GLN A 188 8.77 -11.48 8.03
C GLN A 188 8.95 -10.22 8.89
N ALA A 189 7.91 -9.37 8.98
CA ALA A 189 7.93 -8.11 9.71
C ALA A 189 8.25 -8.21 11.23
N GLY A 190 8.39 -9.43 11.79
CA GLY A 190 8.80 -9.68 13.17
C GLY A 190 10.27 -10.08 13.36
N TRP A 191 11.06 -10.23 12.30
CA TRP A 191 12.47 -10.62 12.39
C TRP A 191 13.36 -9.36 12.38
N LEU A 192 13.48 -8.70 13.54
CA LEU A 192 14.62 -7.82 13.78
C LEU A 192 15.83 -8.74 14.05
N PRO A 193 16.91 -8.72 13.25
CA PRO A 193 18.16 -9.24 13.75
C PRO A 193 18.58 -8.33 14.92
N GLN A 194 18.76 -8.91 16.11
CA GLN A 194 19.45 -8.25 17.21
C GLN A 194 20.85 -7.85 16.74
N VAL A 195 21.01 -6.62 16.25
CA VAL A 195 22.32 -6.05 15.96
C VAL A 195 22.40 -4.72 16.70
N GLN A 196 22.56 -4.79 18.02
CA GLN A 196 23.09 -3.67 18.80
C GLN A 196 23.56 -4.12 20.19
N GLU A 197 24.62 -4.93 20.25
CA GLU A 197 25.42 -5.04 21.49
C GLU A 197 26.83 -5.62 21.22
N MET A 198 27.63 -4.97 20.36
CA MET A 198 29.08 -5.25 20.27
C MET A 198 29.90 -3.98 19.97
N ARG A 199 29.58 -2.84 20.61
CA ARG A 199 30.39 -1.61 20.47
C ARG A 199 30.68 -0.87 21.79
N SER A 200 30.68 -1.56 22.94
CA SER A 200 31.02 -0.94 24.22
C SER A 200 32.06 -1.68 25.08
N SER A 201 32.70 -2.76 24.58
CA SER A 201 33.77 -3.46 25.33
C SER A 201 35.19 -3.12 24.86
N SER A 202 35.38 -1.99 24.17
CA SER A 202 36.68 -1.55 23.64
C SER A 202 37.10 -0.19 24.20
N MET A 203 36.95 0.04 25.51
CA MET A 203 37.57 1.17 26.20
C MET A 203 37.46 0.92 27.71
N ASN A 204 38.53 0.39 28.30
CA ASN A 204 39.03 0.67 29.66
C ASN A 204 40.06 -0.38 30.06
N LEU A 205 41.27 -0.25 29.51
CA LEU A 205 42.47 -0.92 30.01
C LEU A 205 43.65 0.05 29.88
N THR A 206 43.66 1.11 30.68
CA THR A 206 44.88 1.87 31.02
C THR A 206 44.59 2.78 32.20
N SER A 207 44.98 2.38 33.41
CA SER A 207 45.61 3.26 34.42
C SER A 207 45.71 2.57 35.77
N SER A 208 46.81 1.86 36.00
CA SER A 208 47.29 1.57 37.37
C SER A 208 48.82 1.58 37.33
N MET A 209 49.43 2.73 37.61
CA MET A 209 50.81 2.82 38.08
C MET A 209 51.15 4.25 38.49
N SER A 210 51.15 4.51 39.80
CA SER A 210 52.19 5.28 40.48
C SER A 210 51.87 5.37 41.97
N ALA A 211 52.50 4.48 42.73
CA ALA A 211 52.75 4.64 44.16
C ALA A 211 54.26 4.51 44.35
N THR A 212 54.94 5.62 44.58
CA THR A 212 56.14 5.74 45.41
C THR A 212 56.31 7.18 45.81
#